data_AF-A0A2S9YFW2-F1
#
_entry.id   AF-A0A2S9YFW2-F1
#
_cell.length_a   1.000
_cell.length_b   1.000
_cell.length_c   1.000
_cell.angle_alpha   90.00
_cell.angle_beta   90.00
_cell.angle_gamma   90.00
#
_symmetry.space_group_name_H-M   'P 1'
#
loop_
_entity.id
_entity.type
_entity.pdbx_description
1 polymer ?
#
loop_
_entity_poly.entity_id
_entity_poly.type
_entity_poly.pdbx_seq_one_letter_code
_entity_poly.pdbx_strand_id
1 'polypeptide(L)'
;MHAVLLAPLDLIARLCALIPPPRFHMIRYHGVLAAHAKVRPDIVPGPVAVATEPTQIRFSFDGEATELEVLAKQPARHPWAWLLQRVFAVDIMTCPRCRGAMRLVKIANKPDDIAQVLAELGLGPRPPPRPRPAPAGQLELDFAA
;
A
#
# COMPACT_ATOMS: atom_id res chain seq x y z
N MET A 1 -47.21 14.74 -10.85
CA MET A 1 -46.24 14.17 -9.88
C MET A 1 -46.67 12.73 -9.65
N HIS A 2 -45.96 11.75 -10.20
CA HIS A 2 -46.36 10.34 -10.10
C HIS A 2 -45.72 9.74 -8.84
N ALA A 3 -46.53 9.29 -7.89
CA ALA A 3 -46.06 8.55 -6.72
C ALA A 3 -46.21 7.04 -7.00
N VAL A 4 -45.14 6.28 -6.77
CA VAL A 4 -45.17 4.82 -6.88
C VAL A 4 -45.32 4.24 -5.47
N LEU A 5 -46.42 3.54 -5.21
CA LEU A 5 -46.62 2.81 -3.95
C LEU A 5 -45.97 1.43 -4.08
N LEU A 6 -44.97 1.17 -3.24
CA LEU A 6 -44.24 -0.10 -3.16
C LEU A 6 -44.46 -0.72 -1.79
N ALA A 7 -44.58 -2.04 -1.73
CA ALA A 7 -44.49 -2.75 -0.46
C ALA A 7 -43.08 -2.52 0.15
N PRO A 8 -42.94 -2.49 1.49
CA PRO A 8 -41.65 -2.18 2.14
C PRO A 8 -40.48 -3.06 1.66
N LEU A 9 -40.72 -4.35 1.45
CA LEU A 9 -39.70 -5.29 0.96
C LEU A 9 -39.34 -5.07 -0.52
N ASP A 10 -40.31 -4.71 -1.35
CA ASP A 10 -40.06 -4.40 -2.77
C ASP A 10 -39.24 -3.12 -2.93
N LEU A 11 -39.47 -2.13 -2.05
CA LEU A 11 -38.65 -0.92 -2.01
C LEU A 11 -37.20 -1.26 -1.67
N ILE A 12 -36.97 -2.05 -0.61
CA ILE A 12 -35.63 -2.47 -0.18
C ILE A 12 -34.94 -3.27 -1.29
N ALA A 13 -35.62 -4.23 -1.91
CA ALA A 13 -35.07 -5.04 -2.99
C ALA A 13 -34.62 -4.16 -4.18
N ARG A 14 -35.43 -3.18 -4.56
CA ARG A 14 -35.10 -2.24 -5.65
C ARG A 14 -33.95 -1.30 -5.28
N LEU A 15 -33.87 -0.84 -4.03
CA LEU A 15 -32.75 -0.03 -3.54
C LEU A 15 -31.44 -0.83 -3.52
N CYS A 16 -31.47 -2.07 -3.02
CA CYS A 16 -30.31 -2.95 -3.00
C CYS A 16 -29.81 -3.28 -4.42
N ALA A 17 -30.70 -3.37 -5.41
CA ALA A 17 -30.33 -3.59 -6.81
C ALA A 17 -29.55 -2.41 -7.44
N LEU A 18 -29.64 -1.20 -6.86
CA LEU A 18 -28.85 -0.05 -7.30
C LEU A 18 -27.42 -0.07 -6.76
N ILE A 19 -27.13 -0.87 -5.72
CA ILE A 19 -25.80 -0.96 -5.14
C ILE A 19 -24.91 -1.78 -6.08
N PRO A 20 -23.85 -1.19 -6.66
CA PRO A 20 -22.99 -1.90 -7.58
C PRO A 20 -22.18 -2.98 -6.85
N PRO A 21 -21.87 -4.10 -7.52
CA PRO A 21 -21.12 -5.20 -6.90
C PRO A 21 -19.71 -4.74 -6.50
N PRO A 22 -19.14 -5.34 -5.44
CA PRO A 22 -17.82 -4.96 -4.96
C PRO A 22 -16.78 -5.11 -6.07
N ARG A 23 -15.90 -4.12 -6.18
CA ARG A 23 -14.82 -4.04 -7.19
C ARG A 23 -15.30 -3.84 -8.63
N PHE A 24 -16.55 -3.47 -8.86
CA PHE A 24 -17.00 -3.06 -10.17
C PHE A 24 -16.53 -1.64 -10.50
N HIS A 25 -15.92 -1.45 -11.67
CA HIS A 25 -15.52 -0.13 -12.15
C HIS A 25 -16.77 0.68 -12.55
N MET A 26 -17.27 1.50 -11.62
CA MET A 26 -18.43 2.37 -11.86
C MET A 26 -18.12 3.50 -12.85
N ILE A 27 -16.84 3.90 -12.95
CA ILE A 27 -16.39 4.95 -13.86
C ILE A 27 -15.54 4.30 -14.94
N ARG A 28 -16.03 4.34 -16.18
CA ARG A 28 -15.29 3.92 -17.37
C ARG A 28 -14.95 5.16 -18.19
N TYR A 29 -13.67 5.47 -18.28
CA TYR A 29 -13.20 6.55 -19.14
C TYR A 29 -13.12 6.08 -20.59
N HIS A 30 -13.64 6.87 -21.50
CA HIS A 30 -13.65 6.59 -22.93
C HIS A 30 -12.86 7.64 -23.72
N GLY A 31 -12.42 7.26 -24.91
CA GLY A 31 -11.72 8.16 -25.82
C GLY A 31 -10.45 8.71 -25.21
N VAL A 32 -10.33 10.04 -25.21
CA VAL A 32 -9.13 10.80 -24.83
C VAL A 32 -8.73 10.58 -23.36
N LEU A 33 -9.71 10.37 -22.46
CA LEU A 33 -9.46 10.16 -21.03
C LEU A 33 -9.25 8.68 -20.66
N ALA A 34 -9.35 7.75 -21.61
CA ALA A 34 -9.15 6.33 -21.33
C ALA A 34 -7.69 6.05 -20.93
N ALA A 35 -7.48 5.13 -19.98
CA ALA A 35 -6.15 4.78 -19.46
C ALA A 35 -5.17 4.34 -20.57
N HIS A 36 -5.67 3.81 -21.68
CA HIS A 36 -4.90 3.31 -22.83
C HIS A 36 -5.09 4.12 -24.13
N ALA A 37 -5.53 5.38 -24.03
CA ALA A 37 -5.70 6.25 -25.20
C ALA A 37 -4.36 6.54 -25.91
N LYS A 38 -4.34 6.48 -27.25
CA LYS A 38 -3.13 6.78 -28.05
C LYS A 38 -2.59 8.20 -27.86
N VAL A 39 -3.49 9.15 -27.58
CA VAL A 39 -3.18 10.59 -27.35
C VAL A 39 -2.81 10.92 -25.91
N ARG A 40 -2.79 9.92 -25.01
CA ARG A 40 -2.42 10.11 -23.60
C ARG A 40 -1.08 10.83 -23.35
N PRO A 41 0.01 10.60 -24.11
CA PRO A 41 1.27 11.30 -23.86
C PRO A 41 1.20 12.82 -24.11
N ASP A 42 0.27 13.29 -24.93
CA ASP A 42 0.11 14.71 -25.24
C ASP A 42 -0.69 15.46 -24.16
N ILE A 43 -1.46 14.73 -23.35
CA ILE A 43 -2.43 15.30 -22.39
C ILE A 43 -1.98 15.13 -20.95
N VAL A 44 -1.38 13.97 -20.63
CA VAL A 44 -0.84 13.73 -19.30
C VAL A 44 0.48 14.50 -19.24
N PRO A 45 0.61 15.53 -18.38
CA PRO A 45 1.88 16.21 -18.21
C PRO A 45 2.93 15.16 -17.86
N GLY A 46 3.92 15.00 -18.74
CA GLY A 46 5.05 14.14 -18.47
C GLY A 46 5.73 14.59 -17.18
N PRO A 47 6.42 13.69 -16.47
CA PRO A 47 7.29 14.12 -15.38
C PRO A 47 8.20 15.21 -15.94
N VAL A 48 8.11 16.41 -15.38
CA VAL A 48 9.01 17.51 -15.76
C VAL A 48 10.40 16.95 -15.61
N ALA A 49 11.15 16.89 -16.71
CA ALA A 49 12.56 16.65 -16.63
C ALA A 49 13.11 17.80 -15.78
N VAL A 50 13.30 17.53 -14.49
CA VAL A 50 14.08 18.42 -13.64
C VAL A 50 15.42 18.46 -14.35
N ALA A 51 15.68 19.57 -15.03
CA ALA A 51 17.00 19.84 -15.56
C ALA A 51 17.94 19.63 -14.38
N THR A 52 18.93 18.76 -14.56
CA THR A 52 20.04 18.67 -13.62
C THR A 52 20.67 20.05 -13.62
N GLU A 53 20.18 20.95 -12.76
CA GLU A 53 20.88 22.17 -12.46
C GLU A 53 22.26 21.70 -11.97
N PRO A 54 23.35 22.22 -12.54
CA PRO A 54 24.66 21.90 -12.03
C PRO A 54 24.63 22.24 -10.55
N THR A 55 24.75 21.22 -9.69
CA THR A 55 24.86 21.37 -8.25
C THR A 55 25.92 22.41 -8.00
N GLN A 56 25.51 23.64 -7.72
CA GLN A 56 26.44 24.67 -7.34
C GLN A 56 27.05 24.19 -6.03
N ILE A 57 28.34 23.86 -6.13
CA ILE A 57 29.19 23.51 -5.02
C ILE A 57 29.02 24.66 -4.03
N ARG A 58 28.45 24.39 -2.85
CA ARG A 58 28.52 25.36 -1.75
C ARG A 58 30.00 25.50 -1.43
N PHE A 59 30.58 26.65 -1.76
CA PHE A 59 31.87 27.06 -1.23
C PHE A 59 31.70 27.26 0.27
N SER A 60 32.07 26.24 1.04
CA SER A 60 32.26 26.34 2.47
C SER A 60 33.52 27.17 2.70
N PHE A 61 33.38 28.37 3.25
CA PHE A 61 34.46 28.99 3.99
C PHE A 61 34.45 28.37 5.40
N ASP A 62 35.63 27.87 5.78
CA ASP A 62 36.06 27.49 7.13
C ASP A 62 35.64 26.10 7.64
N GLY A 63 36.63 25.20 7.74
CA GLY A 63 36.60 24.04 8.64
C GLY A 63 37.01 22.69 8.03
N GLU A 64 38.32 22.48 7.91
CA GLU A 64 39.06 21.21 7.94
C GLU A 64 38.44 19.96 7.26
N ALA A 65 38.95 19.66 6.07
CA ALA A 65 38.68 18.44 5.33
C ALA A 65 39.44 17.26 5.94
N THR A 66 38.84 16.59 6.92
CA THR A 66 39.16 15.19 7.21
C THR A 66 38.08 14.31 6.59
N GLU A 67 38.55 13.48 5.66
CA GLU A 67 37.95 12.26 5.12
C GLU A 67 36.59 11.88 5.69
N LEU A 68 35.58 11.74 4.82
CA LEU A 68 34.44 10.82 4.91
C LEU A 68 33.55 11.18 3.71
N GLU A 69 33.76 10.58 2.54
CA GLU A 69 33.30 9.25 2.18
C GLU A 69 32.27 9.42 1.07
N VAL A 70 32.64 8.90 -0.10
CA VAL A 70 31.71 8.38 -1.11
C VAL A 70 30.59 9.35 -1.46
N LEU A 71 30.84 10.07 -2.56
CA LEU A 71 29.84 10.54 -3.51
C LEU A 71 28.96 9.36 -3.95
N ALA A 72 28.13 8.85 -3.05
CA ALA A 72 27.20 7.79 -3.32
C ALA A 72 26.17 8.43 -4.25
N LYS A 73 26.23 8.06 -5.53
CA LYS A 73 25.08 8.12 -6.44
C LYS A 73 23.87 7.77 -5.59
N GLN A 74 23.06 8.77 -5.24
CA GLN A 74 21.79 8.54 -4.57
C GLN A 74 21.07 7.49 -5.43
N PRO A 75 20.83 6.28 -4.92
CA PRO A 75 20.13 5.30 -5.71
C PRO A 75 18.76 5.92 -6.01
N ALA A 76 18.45 6.11 -7.29
CA ALA A 76 17.15 6.67 -7.71
C ALA A 76 15.95 5.84 -7.22
N ARG A 77 16.21 4.68 -6.60
CA ARG A 77 15.25 3.80 -5.96
C ARG A 77 15.51 3.75 -4.47
N HIS A 78 14.52 4.17 -3.70
CA HIS A 78 14.47 3.95 -2.27
C HIS A 78 14.52 2.44 -1.98
N PRO A 79 15.36 1.97 -1.05
CA PRO A 79 15.35 0.57 -0.64
C PRO A 79 13.98 0.22 -0.05
N TRP A 80 13.51 -1.00 -0.27
CA TRP A 80 12.18 -1.45 0.20
C TRP A 80 11.98 -1.25 1.71
N ALA A 81 13.03 -1.40 2.52
CA ALA A 81 13.01 -1.13 3.95
C ALA A 81 12.65 0.33 4.29
N TRP A 82 13.15 1.28 3.48
CA TRP A 82 12.81 2.68 3.64
C TRP A 82 11.34 2.95 3.31
N LEU A 83 10.77 2.26 2.32
CA LEU A 83 9.34 2.37 2.02
C LEU A 83 8.47 1.85 3.16
N LEU A 84 8.88 0.75 3.81
CA LEU A 84 8.19 0.24 5.00
C LEU A 84 8.22 1.24 6.15
N GLN A 85 9.38 1.86 6.38
CA GLN A 85 9.50 2.89 7.41
C GLN A 85 8.63 4.11 7.08
N ARG A 86 8.61 4.55 5.82
CA ARG A 86 7.85 5.73 5.39
C ARG A 86 6.33 5.52 5.43
N VAL A 87 5.84 4.36 4.99
CA VAL A 87 4.40 4.10 4.83
C VAL A 87 3.79 3.49 6.10
N PHE A 88 4.52 2.61 6.77
CA PHE A 88 4.00 1.84 7.90
C PHE A 88 4.69 2.18 9.23
N ALA A 89 5.66 3.10 9.27
CA ALA A 89 6.48 3.38 10.45
C ALA A 89 7.19 2.15 11.04
N VAL A 90 7.49 1.15 10.18
CA VAL A 90 8.19 -0.09 10.58
C VAL A 90 9.65 0.01 10.15
N ASP A 91 10.57 0.01 11.12
CA ASP A 91 12.01 -0.13 10.87
C ASP A 91 12.46 -1.58 11.14
N ILE A 92 12.96 -2.22 10.10
CA ILE A 92 13.48 -3.60 10.11
C ILE A 92 15.01 -3.67 10.07
N MET A 93 15.67 -2.52 9.86
CA MET A 93 17.13 -2.42 9.78
C MET A 93 17.75 -2.05 11.13
N THR A 94 16.93 -1.73 12.13
CA THR A 94 17.37 -1.39 13.49
C THR A 94 16.74 -2.35 14.50
N CYS A 95 17.56 -2.92 15.39
CA CYS A 95 17.06 -3.81 16.43
C CYS A 95 16.24 -3.02 17.48
N PRO A 96 15.01 -3.44 17.83
CA PRO A 96 14.20 -2.72 18.83
C PRO A 96 14.74 -2.84 20.26
N ARG A 97 15.62 -3.82 20.54
CA ARG A 97 16.19 -4.04 21.87
C ARG A 97 17.49 -3.28 22.10
N CYS A 98 18.44 -3.37 21.16
CA CYS A 98 19.78 -2.81 21.32
C CYS A 98 20.10 -1.65 20.37
N ARG A 99 19.19 -1.30 19.45
CA ARG A 99 19.37 -0.25 18.43
C ARG A 99 20.57 -0.45 17.49
N GLY A 100 21.14 -1.65 17.46
CA GLY A 100 22.18 -2.01 16.50
C GLY A 100 21.63 -2.19 15.09
N ALA A 101 22.49 -2.02 14.09
CA ALA A 101 22.17 -2.28 12.70
C ALA A 101 21.92 -3.78 12.48
N MET A 102 20.80 -4.10 11.83
CA MET A 102 20.41 -5.45 11.43
C MET A 102 20.65 -5.66 9.95
N ARG A 103 20.93 -6.90 9.55
CA ARG A 103 21.11 -7.30 8.15
C ARG A 103 20.05 -8.32 7.76
N LEU A 104 19.47 -8.15 6.58
CA LEU A 104 18.53 -9.12 6.02
C LEU A 104 19.26 -10.43 5.69
N VAL A 105 18.77 -11.54 6.25
CA VAL A 105 19.37 -12.88 6.03
C VAL A 105 18.61 -13.64 4.94
N LYS A 106 17.27 -13.73 5.04
CA LYS A 106 16.42 -14.48 4.11
C LYS A 106 15.05 -13.82 4.00
N ILE A 107 14.48 -13.77 2.79
CA ILE A 107 13.07 -13.44 2.57
C ILE A 107 12.34 -14.73 2.27
N ALA A 108 11.52 -15.20 3.21
CA ALA A 108 10.75 -16.44 3.07
C ALA A 108 9.33 -16.13 2.56
N ASN A 109 9.11 -16.28 1.25
CA ASN A 109 7.80 -16.05 0.63
C ASN A 109 7.04 -17.36 0.33
N LYS A 110 7.73 -18.51 0.35
CA LYS A 110 7.13 -19.84 0.12
C LYS A 110 6.79 -20.49 1.46
N PRO A 111 5.74 -21.33 1.51
CA PRO A 111 5.31 -21.98 2.76
C PRO A 111 6.42 -22.82 3.40
N ASP A 112 7.20 -23.55 2.60
CA ASP A 112 8.28 -24.41 3.10
C ASP A 112 9.44 -23.58 3.68
N ASP A 113 9.78 -22.45 3.04
CA ASP A 113 10.81 -21.53 3.53
C ASP A 113 10.39 -20.89 4.86
N ILE A 114 9.11 -20.55 5.00
CA ILE A 114 8.56 -19.98 6.24
C ILE A 114 8.60 -21.04 7.34
N ALA A 115 8.17 -22.27 7.05
CA ALA A 115 8.19 -23.38 8.00
C ALA A 115 9.61 -23.69 8.49
N GLN A 116 10.60 -23.68 7.59
CA GLN A 116 12.00 -23.88 7.93
C GLN A 116 12.53 -22.80 8.88
N VAL A 117 12.34 -21.51 8.54
CA VAL A 117 12.82 -20.39 9.37
C VAL A 117 12.13 -20.39 10.73
N LEU A 118 10.84 -20.70 10.80
CA LEU A 118 10.12 -20.82 12.07
C LEU A 118 10.66 -21.97 12.92
N ALA A 119 10.95 -23.13 12.31
CA ALA A 119 11.53 -24.27 13.02
C ALA A 119 12.93 -23.95 13.58
N GLU A 120 13.77 -23.25 12.83
CA GLU A 120 15.09 -22.77 13.30
C GLU A 120 14.98 -21.84 14.52
N LEU A 121 13.88 -21.09 14.63
CA LEU A 121 13.58 -20.20 15.76
C LEU A 121 12.83 -20.90 16.90
N GLY A 122 12.54 -22.20 16.79
CA GLY A 122 11.75 -22.95 17.78
C GLY A 122 10.25 -22.60 17.78
N LEU A 123 9.75 -21.95 16.72
CA LEU A 123 8.35 -21.60 16.52
C LEU A 123 7.65 -22.66 15.65
N GLY A 124 6.35 -22.89 15.93
CA GLY A 124 5.55 -23.82 15.13
C GLY A 124 5.41 -23.36 13.66
N PRO A 125 5.54 -24.26 12.67
CA PRO A 125 5.59 -23.89 11.25
C PRO A 125 4.25 -23.41 10.67
N ARG A 126 3.14 -23.64 11.37
CA ARG A 126 1.79 -23.30 10.92
C ARG A 126 1.13 -22.37 11.93
N PRO A 127 0.54 -21.25 11.49
CA PRO A 127 -0.24 -20.42 12.39
C PRO A 127 -1.40 -21.24 12.98
N PRO A 128 -1.84 -20.97 14.22
CA PRO A 128 -3.01 -21.60 14.77
C PRO A 128 -4.21 -21.37 13.83
N PRO A 129 -5.12 -22.34 13.68
CA PRO A 129 -6.29 -22.20 12.82
C PRO A 129 -7.04 -20.93 13.23
N ARG A 130 -7.32 -20.05 12.25
CA ARG A 130 -8.09 -18.84 12.53
C ARG A 130 -9.44 -19.27 13.12
N PRO A 131 -9.85 -18.75 14.29
CA PRO A 131 -11.17 -19.04 14.81
C PRO A 131 -12.20 -18.59 13.77
N ARG A 132 -13.20 -19.45 13.51
CA ARG A 132 -14.29 -19.10 12.61
C ARG A 132 -14.97 -17.86 13.19
N PRO A 133 -15.07 -16.74 12.46
CA PRO A 133 -15.83 -15.60 12.96
C PRO A 133 -17.25 -16.10 13.20
N ALA A 134 -17.75 -15.89 14.42
CA ALA A 134 -19.17 -16.09 14.68
C ALA A 134 -19.93 -15.21 13.67
N PRO A 135 -20.98 -15.73 13.01
CA PRO A 135 -21.83 -14.86 12.21
C PRO A 135 -22.27 -13.71 13.12
N ALA A 136 -22.10 -12.47 12.65
CA ALA A 136 -22.69 -11.33 13.34
C ALA A 136 -24.17 -11.66 13.50
N GLY A 137 -24.64 -11.77 14.75
CA GLY A 137 -26.06 -11.90 15.02
C GLY A 137 -26.79 -10.81 14.27
N GLN A 138 -27.94 -11.14 13.70
CA GLN A 138 -28.81 -10.14 13.08
C GLN A 138 -29.06 -9.06 14.14
N LEU A 139 -28.68 -7.81 13.83
CA LEU A 139 -29.07 -6.68 14.65
C LEU A 139 -30.60 -6.68 14.69
N GLU A 140 -31.19 -6.78 15.88
CA GLU A 140 -32.63 -6.60 16.06
C GLU A 140 -32.96 -5.19 15.56
N LEU A 141 -33.57 -5.12 14.39
CA LEU A 141 -34.15 -3.90 13.88
C LEU A 141 -35.58 -3.91 14.38
N ASP A 142 -35.86 -3.07 15.37
CA ASP A 142 -37.21 -2.78 15.82
C ASP A 142 -37.96 -2.04 14.71
N PHE A 143 -38.51 -2.80 13.77
CA PHE A 143 -39.52 -2.29 12.85
C PHE A 143 -40.84 -2.18 13.62
N ALA A 144 -40.95 -1.15 14.45
CA ALA A 144 -42.21 -0.78 15.10
C ALA A 144 -43.29 -0.49 14.03
N ALA A 145 -44.49 -0.98 14.34
CA ALA A 145 -45.67 -1.17 13.49
C ALA A 145 -46.29 0.11 12.89
#